data_AF-A0A6A7LI50-F1
#
_entry.id   AF-A0A6A7LI50-F1
#
_cell.length_a   1.000
_cell.length_b   1.000
_cell.length_c   1.000
_cell.angle_alpha   90.00
_cell.angle_beta   90.00
_cell.angle_gamma   90.00
#
_symmetry.space_group_name_H-M   'P 1'
#
loop_
_entity.id
_entity.type
_entity.pdbx_description
1 polymer ?
#
loop_
_entity_poly.entity_id
_entity_poly.type
_entity_poly.pdbx_seq_one_letter_code
_entity_poly.pdbx_strand_id
1 'polypeptide(L)'
;MTQTGMIAASLALLVYIAVVITGSSLIPRQGEDSSFLSQQDNQTIISQQARIDAALRDQISSGLDYVHNATTDTASLAVLLSGLNLSQNQFILLYDSTPFASKGHIALNLPCDSTDPRSPLFQVLVGRAPDIIPTRLGYIEQVSAPPDMCVYHAQFGFGDPVTDVILKYIANGTINLQGPHSVAITTHESYIPKIPSLQELQHE
;
A
#
# COMPACT_ATOMS: atom_id res chain seq x y z
N MET A 1 22.22 30.51 -45.25
CA MET A 1 22.56 29.17 -44.71
C MET A 1 22.27 29.24 -43.22
N THR A 2 21.30 28.56 -42.61
CA THR A 2 20.91 27.15 -42.80
C THR A 2 19.46 26.90 -42.33
N GLN A 3 18.46 27.52 -42.98
CA GLN A 3 17.05 27.04 -42.88
C GLN A 3 16.90 25.61 -43.46
N THR A 4 17.84 25.20 -44.31
CA THR A 4 18.01 23.84 -44.82
C THR A 4 18.56 22.84 -43.78
N GLY A 5 19.21 23.31 -42.71
CA GLY A 5 19.80 22.45 -41.69
C GLY A 5 18.75 21.84 -40.74
N MET A 6 17.74 22.64 -40.36
CA MET A 6 16.67 22.15 -39.47
C MET A 6 15.76 21.14 -40.18
N ILE A 7 15.47 21.34 -41.48
CA ILE A 7 14.65 20.41 -42.26
C ILE A 7 15.38 19.06 -42.45
N ALA A 8 16.69 19.08 -42.69
CA ALA A 8 17.48 17.86 -42.84
C ALA A 8 17.57 17.05 -41.54
N ALA A 9 17.69 17.70 -40.38
CA ALA A 9 17.71 17.04 -39.08
C ALA A 9 16.36 16.38 -38.73
N SER A 10 15.25 17.04 -39.05
CA SER A 10 13.91 16.48 -38.84
C SER A 10 13.61 15.29 -39.76
N LEU A 11 14.05 15.34 -41.02
CA LEU A 11 13.95 14.20 -41.95
C LEU A 11 14.80 13.01 -41.51
N ALA A 12 16.02 13.24 -41.02
CA ALA A 12 16.88 12.17 -40.52
C ALA A 12 16.27 11.46 -39.29
N LEU A 13 15.64 12.21 -38.38
CA LEU A 13 14.96 11.65 -37.21
C LEU A 13 13.74 10.81 -37.61
N LEU A 14 12.96 11.28 -38.59
CA LEU A 14 11.79 10.54 -39.10
C LEU A 14 12.20 9.27 -39.85
N VAL A 15 13.30 9.31 -40.62
CA VAL A 15 13.86 8.11 -41.27
C VAL A 15 14.38 7.13 -40.23
N TYR A 16 15.05 7.58 -39.18
CA TYR A 16 15.52 6.71 -38.11
C TYR A 16 14.36 6.02 -37.38
N ILE A 17 13.30 6.76 -37.03
CA ILE A 17 12.09 6.20 -36.42
C ILE A 17 11.43 5.20 -37.38
N ALA A 18 11.34 5.50 -38.68
CA ALA A 18 10.79 4.59 -39.67
C ALA A 18 11.62 3.30 -39.81
N VAL A 19 12.96 3.39 -39.80
CA VAL A 19 13.87 2.23 -39.87
C VAL A 19 13.80 1.39 -38.59
N VAL A 20 13.68 2.01 -37.41
CA VAL A 20 13.53 1.27 -36.15
C VAL A 20 12.18 0.55 -36.06
N ILE A 21 11.11 1.15 -36.61
CA ILE A 21 9.77 0.53 -36.61
C ILE A 21 9.64 -0.55 -37.68
N THR A 22 10.33 -0.43 -38.83
CA THR A 22 10.27 -1.41 -39.94
C THR A 22 11.38 -2.46 -39.91
N GLY A 23 12.44 -2.25 -39.12
CA GLY A 23 13.59 -3.14 -38.99
C GLY A 23 13.31 -4.49 -38.30
N SER A 24 12.12 -4.69 -37.73
CA SER A 24 11.73 -5.96 -37.10
C SER A 24 11.07 -6.95 -38.07
N SER A 25 11.12 -6.74 -39.39
CA SER A 25 10.43 -7.61 -40.35
C SER A 25 11.18 -7.77 -41.67
N LEU A 26 12.42 -8.28 -41.62
CA LEU A 26 13.10 -8.79 -42.83
C LEU A 26 13.73 -10.15 -42.52
N ILE A 27 12.96 -11.22 -42.72
CA ILE A 27 13.49 -12.57 -42.91
C ILE A 27 13.92 -12.66 -44.38
N PRO A 28 15.21 -12.90 -44.70
CA PRO A 28 15.61 -13.14 -46.07
C PRO A 28 15.16 -14.54 -46.50
N ARG A 29 14.34 -14.62 -47.56
CA ARG A 29 14.13 -15.85 -48.33
C ARG A 29 15.34 -16.06 -49.23
N GLN A 30 16.12 -17.10 -48.97
CA GLN A 30 17.06 -17.66 -49.94
C GLN A 30 16.61 -19.08 -50.30
N GLY A 31 16.57 -19.33 -51.60
CA GLY A 31 16.08 -20.57 -52.21
C GLY A 31 16.95 -21.78 -51.97
N GLU A 32 16.28 -22.91 -52.12
CA GLU A 32 16.70 -24.30 -52.34
C GLU A 32 18.19 -24.50 -52.70
N ASP A 33 18.92 -25.22 -51.84
CA ASP A 33 19.39 -26.57 -52.15
C ASP A 33 20.05 -27.26 -50.94
N SER A 34 19.96 -28.60 -50.91
CA SER A 34 20.67 -29.56 -50.04
C SER A 34 20.16 -29.81 -48.59
N SER A 35 19.24 -30.77 -48.51
CA SER A 35 19.27 -31.97 -47.65
C SER A 35 19.81 -31.87 -46.21
N PHE A 36 18.89 -32.15 -45.27
CA PHE A 36 19.10 -33.02 -44.11
C PHE A 36 20.02 -32.48 -43.01
N LEU A 37 19.55 -31.50 -42.21
CA LEU A 37 19.91 -31.21 -40.80
C LEU A 37 19.34 -29.83 -40.38
N SER A 38 18.04 -29.70 -40.05
CA SER A 38 17.53 -28.47 -39.39
C SER A 38 16.19 -28.61 -38.65
N GLN A 39 15.63 -29.82 -38.52
CA GLN A 39 14.34 -29.98 -37.83
C GLN A 39 14.47 -29.97 -36.30
N GLN A 40 15.67 -30.19 -35.76
CA GLN A 40 15.89 -30.36 -34.32
C GLN A 40 16.15 -29.02 -33.58
N ASP A 41 16.71 -28.02 -34.26
CA ASP A 41 17.01 -26.70 -33.67
C ASP A 41 15.83 -25.72 -33.70
N ASN A 42 14.90 -25.87 -34.65
CA ASN A 42 13.69 -25.04 -34.67
C ASN A 42 12.68 -25.43 -33.58
N GLN A 43 12.65 -26.70 -33.15
CA GLN A 43 11.77 -27.15 -32.07
C GLN A 43 12.23 -26.64 -30.69
N THR A 44 13.54 -26.55 -30.47
CA THR A 44 14.12 -26.01 -29.22
C THR A 44 13.88 -24.51 -29.11
N ILE A 45 14.06 -23.74 -30.19
CA ILE A 45 13.79 -22.29 -30.22
C ILE A 45 12.30 -21.99 -29.96
N ILE A 46 11.38 -22.71 -30.63
CA ILE A 46 9.93 -22.50 -30.46
C ILE A 46 9.47 -22.87 -29.05
N SER A 47 9.98 -23.98 -28.50
CA SER A 47 9.65 -24.39 -27.12
C SER A 47 10.21 -23.44 -26.07
N GLN A 48 11.37 -22.82 -26.34
CA GLN A 48 11.96 -21.84 -25.44
C GLN A 48 11.22 -20.50 -25.50
N GLN A 49 10.80 -20.05 -26.69
CA GLN A 49 9.96 -18.85 -26.84
C GLN A 49 8.60 -19.03 -26.15
N ALA A 50 7.95 -20.20 -26.31
CA ALA A 50 6.68 -20.48 -25.65
C ALA A 50 6.79 -20.46 -24.11
N ARG A 51 7.93 -20.91 -23.55
CA ARG A 51 8.19 -20.83 -22.10
C ARG A 51 8.40 -19.40 -21.63
N ILE A 52 9.08 -18.57 -22.43
CA ILE A 52 9.28 -17.15 -22.14
C ILE A 52 7.94 -16.41 -22.20
N ASP A 53 7.12 -16.67 -23.21
CA ASP A 53 5.80 -16.06 -23.36
C ASP A 53 4.86 -16.50 -22.22
N ALA A 54 4.92 -17.75 -21.77
CA ALA A 54 4.18 -18.23 -20.61
C ALA A 54 4.65 -17.55 -19.32
N ALA A 55 5.96 -17.49 -19.07
CA ALA A 55 6.51 -16.82 -17.89
C ALA A 55 6.22 -15.32 -17.88
N LEU A 56 6.25 -14.66 -19.05
CA LEU A 56 5.89 -13.25 -19.20
C LEU A 56 4.40 -13.03 -18.98
N ARG A 57 3.53 -13.91 -19.50
CA ARG A 57 2.09 -13.87 -19.23
C ARG A 57 1.80 -14.10 -17.75
N ASP A 58 2.49 -15.01 -17.09
CA ASP A 58 2.33 -15.26 -15.66
C ASP A 58 2.82 -14.05 -14.82
N GLN A 59 3.92 -13.40 -15.23
CA GLN A 59 4.38 -12.16 -14.59
C GLN A 59 3.42 -11.00 -14.82
N ILE A 60 2.87 -10.84 -16.03
CA ILE A 60 1.89 -9.81 -16.33
C ILE A 60 0.58 -10.10 -15.59
N SER A 61 0.11 -11.35 -15.58
CA SER A 61 -1.11 -11.75 -14.84
C SER A 61 -0.94 -11.53 -13.36
N SER A 62 0.17 -11.98 -12.76
CA SER A 62 0.43 -11.76 -11.34
C SER A 62 0.60 -10.28 -10.99
N GLY A 63 1.22 -9.49 -11.87
CA GLY A 63 1.33 -8.04 -11.72
C GLY A 63 -0.02 -7.33 -11.84
N LEU A 64 -0.86 -7.73 -12.80
CA LEU A 64 -2.18 -7.14 -13.03
C LEU A 64 -3.18 -7.58 -11.96
N ASP A 65 -3.08 -8.82 -11.46
CA ASP A 65 -3.85 -9.33 -10.32
C ASP A 65 -3.46 -8.62 -9.03
N TYR A 66 -2.17 -8.33 -8.83
CA TYR A 66 -1.71 -7.52 -7.70
C TYR A 66 -2.29 -6.09 -7.76
N VAL A 67 -2.27 -5.48 -8.94
CA VAL A 67 -2.82 -4.13 -9.17
C VAL A 67 -4.35 -4.11 -9.10
N HIS A 68 -5.04 -5.18 -9.48
CA HIS A 68 -6.50 -5.29 -9.36
C HIS A 68 -6.99 -5.67 -7.96
N ASN A 69 -6.19 -6.42 -7.18
CA ASN A 69 -6.56 -6.79 -5.81
C ASN A 69 -6.27 -5.69 -4.79
N ALA A 70 -5.39 -4.74 -5.11
CA ALA A 70 -5.29 -3.49 -4.38
C ALA A 70 -6.11 -2.42 -5.12
N THR A 71 -7.41 -2.31 -4.83
CA THR A 71 -8.06 -1.03 -5.11
C THR A 71 -7.31 0.00 -4.26
N THR A 72 -6.73 1.01 -4.91
CA THR A 72 -6.08 2.14 -4.24
C THR A 72 -7.15 3.09 -3.69
N ASP A 73 -8.15 2.52 -3.01
CA ASP A 73 -9.18 3.27 -2.31
C ASP A 73 -8.54 3.77 -1.02
N THR A 74 -8.08 5.01 -1.06
CA THR A 74 -7.69 5.72 0.15
C THR A 74 -8.95 6.11 0.91
N ALA A 75 -9.14 5.57 2.11
CA ALA A 75 -10.20 6.03 3.01
C ALA A 75 -9.59 6.93 4.08
N SER A 76 -10.31 8.01 4.42
CA SER A 76 -9.91 8.94 5.47
C SER A 76 -11.06 9.09 6.45
N LEU A 77 -10.76 8.97 7.75
CA LEU A 77 -11.71 9.15 8.84
C LEU A 77 -11.13 10.14 9.84
N ALA A 78 -11.96 11.09 10.27
CA ALA A 78 -11.65 11.96 11.39
C ALA A 78 -12.72 11.78 12.48
N VAL A 79 -12.29 11.46 13.70
CA VAL A 79 -13.14 11.26 14.86
C VAL A 79 -12.85 12.37 15.86
N LEU A 80 -13.87 13.16 16.21
CA LEU A 80 -13.80 14.11 17.30
C LEU A 80 -14.02 13.38 18.62
N LEU A 81 -13.17 13.62 19.60
CA LEU A 81 -13.23 12.96 20.91
C LEU A 81 -13.79 13.86 22.01
N SER A 82 -14.16 15.10 21.68
CA SER A 82 -14.69 16.06 22.64
C SER A 82 -15.99 15.54 23.29
N GLY A 83 -16.08 15.65 24.61
CA GLY A 83 -17.21 15.21 25.42
C GLY A 83 -17.14 13.75 25.86
N LEU A 84 -16.13 12.99 25.43
CA LEU A 84 -15.97 11.60 25.85
C LEU A 84 -15.35 11.51 27.24
N ASN A 85 -15.92 10.65 28.08
CA ASN A 85 -15.39 10.29 29.38
C ASN A 85 -14.98 8.81 29.37
N LEU A 86 -13.71 8.53 29.64
CA LEU A 86 -13.16 7.18 29.64
C LEU A 86 -12.58 6.86 31.01
N SER A 87 -12.97 5.72 31.55
CA SER A 87 -12.32 5.07 32.69
C SER A 87 -11.15 4.23 32.22
N GLN A 88 -10.21 3.93 33.11
CA GLN A 88 -9.06 3.07 32.82
C GLN A 88 -9.48 1.78 32.09
N ASN A 89 -8.75 1.45 31.03
CA ASN A 89 -9.00 0.33 30.11
C ASN A 89 -10.24 0.43 29.21
N GLN A 90 -11.05 1.48 29.31
CA GLN A 90 -12.09 1.72 28.30
C GLN A 90 -11.45 2.13 26.98
N PHE A 91 -12.16 1.84 25.90
CA PHE A 91 -11.67 2.02 24.54
C PHE A 91 -12.75 2.52 23.60
N ILE A 92 -12.30 3.02 22.46
CA ILE A 92 -13.11 3.46 21.34
C ILE A 92 -12.66 2.64 20.12
N LEU A 93 -13.58 1.92 19.49
CA LEU A 93 -13.34 1.32 18.19
C LEU A 93 -13.38 2.44 17.16
N LEU A 94 -12.24 2.70 16.51
CA LEU A 94 -12.10 3.81 15.58
C LEU A 94 -12.30 3.36 14.13
N TYR A 95 -11.92 2.13 13.82
CA TYR A 95 -11.97 1.60 12.47
C TYR A 95 -12.15 0.09 12.53
N ASP A 96 -13.07 -0.42 11.71
CA ASP A 96 -13.26 -1.83 11.41
C ASP A 96 -13.56 -1.93 9.91
N SER A 97 -12.74 -2.68 9.21
CA SER A 97 -12.81 -2.87 7.76
C SER A 97 -13.01 -4.32 7.35
N THR A 98 -13.23 -5.22 8.32
CA THR A 98 -13.43 -6.66 8.10
C THR A 98 -14.46 -6.89 6.98
N PRO A 99 -14.17 -7.73 5.96
CA PRO A 99 -13.03 -8.65 5.83
C PRO A 99 -11.80 -8.05 5.12
N PHE A 100 -11.82 -6.76 4.79
CA PHE A 100 -10.74 -6.12 4.05
C PHE A 100 -9.68 -5.59 5.00
N ALA A 101 -8.44 -6.02 4.80
CA ALA A 101 -7.31 -5.44 5.49
C ALA A 101 -6.82 -4.18 4.80
N SER A 102 -6.35 -3.24 5.61
CA SER A 102 -5.81 -1.96 5.19
C SER A 102 -4.42 -1.73 5.77
N LYS A 103 -3.61 -0.97 5.03
CA LYS A 103 -2.41 -0.32 5.59
C LYS A 103 -2.72 1.14 5.84
N GLY A 104 -2.00 1.79 6.73
CA GLY A 104 -2.34 3.18 6.98
C GLY A 104 -1.51 3.89 8.02
N HIS A 105 -2.01 5.10 8.30
CA HIS A 105 -1.45 6.04 9.25
C HIS A 105 -2.58 6.54 10.16
N ILE A 106 -2.28 6.64 11.44
CA ILE A 106 -3.14 7.27 12.44
C ILE A 106 -2.39 8.44 13.06
N ALA A 107 -3.05 9.59 13.13
CA ALA A 107 -2.60 10.78 13.84
C ALA A 107 -3.59 11.10 14.97
N LEU A 108 -3.08 11.45 16.13
CA LEU A 108 -3.87 11.69 17.34
C LEU A 108 -3.52 13.03 17.94
N ASN A 109 -4.52 13.80 18.34
CA ASN A 109 -4.38 14.94 19.23
C ASN A 109 -5.06 14.59 20.56
N LEU A 110 -4.27 14.38 21.60
CA LEU A 110 -4.71 13.84 22.90
C LEU A 110 -4.04 14.59 24.04
N PRO A 111 -4.64 14.60 25.24
CA PRO A 111 -3.93 15.06 26.42
C PRO A 111 -2.79 14.08 26.77
N CYS A 112 -1.74 14.59 27.38
CA CYS A 112 -0.60 13.79 27.81
C CYS A 112 -0.01 14.26 29.15
N ASP A 113 0.95 13.50 29.66
CA ASP A 113 1.66 13.85 30.88
C ASP A 113 2.50 15.13 30.66
N SER A 114 2.38 16.10 31.59
CA SER A 114 3.11 17.37 31.52
C SER A 114 4.63 17.23 31.67
N THR A 115 5.09 16.14 32.28
CA THR A 115 6.51 15.87 32.60
C THR A 115 7.14 14.91 31.60
N ASP A 116 6.39 13.93 31.11
CA ASP A 116 6.84 13.01 30.07
C ASP A 116 5.79 12.80 28.97
N PRO A 117 5.68 13.74 28.01
CA PRO A 117 4.74 13.63 26.89
C PRO A 117 5.10 12.48 25.93
N ARG A 118 6.27 11.86 26.05
CA ARG A 118 6.64 10.68 25.24
C ARG A 118 6.07 9.38 25.80
N SER A 119 5.53 9.42 27.02
CA SER A 119 4.76 8.33 27.63
C SER A 119 3.26 8.63 27.50
N PRO A 120 2.58 8.14 26.44
CA PRO A 120 1.20 8.50 26.17
C PRO A 120 0.23 7.89 27.19
N LEU A 121 -0.82 8.65 27.55
CA LEU A 121 -1.91 8.18 28.42
C LEU A 121 -2.87 7.19 27.71
N PHE A 122 -2.70 7.06 26.40
CA PHE A 122 -3.50 6.23 25.51
C PHE A 122 -2.62 5.26 24.75
N GLN A 123 -3.22 4.13 24.39
CA GLN A 123 -2.61 3.11 23.55
C GLN A 123 -3.48 2.93 22.30
N VAL A 124 -2.84 2.87 21.14
CA VAL A 124 -3.52 2.43 19.92
C VAL A 124 -3.28 0.94 19.77
N LEU A 125 -4.34 0.18 19.57
CA LEU A 125 -4.30 -1.25 19.31
C LEU A 125 -4.70 -1.48 17.85
N VAL A 126 -3.96 -2.33 17.14
CA VAL A 126 -4.19 -2.66 15.73
C VAL A 126 -4.08 -4.17 15.52
N GLY A 127 -4.80 -4.69 14.55
CA GLY A 127 -4.71 -6.10 14.17
C GLY A 127 -5.94 -6.57 13.41
N ARG A 128 -6.17 -7.88 13.45
CA ARG A 128 -7.43 -8.49 13.00
C ARG A 128 -8.05 -9.18 14.18
N ALA A 129 -9.31 -8.88 14.48
CA ALA A 129 -9.98 -9.52 15.61
C ALA A 129 -9.86 -11.05 15.53
N PRO A 130 -9.65 -11.74 16.68
CA PRO A 130 -9.43 -11.22 18.02
C PRO A 130 -7.96 -10.84 18.32
N ASP A 131 -7.05 -11.03 17.37
CA ASP A 131 -5.61 -10.80 17.49
C ASP A 131 -5.26 -9.33 17.28
N ILE A 132 -5.48 -8.51 18.32
CA ILE A 132 -5.16 -7.09 18.33
C ILE A 132 -3.98 -6.83 19.29
N ILE A 133 -2.97 -6.09 18.82
CA ILE A 133 -1.77 -5.76 19.59
C ILE A 133 -1.53 -4.25 19.67
N PRO A 134 -0.83 -3.76 20.71
CA PRO A 134 -0.39 -2.37 20.76
C PRO A 134 0.54 -1.98 19.62
N THR A 135 0.28 -0.81 19.02
CA THR A 135 1.24 -0.16 18.12
C THR A 135 2.05 0.90 18.85
N ARG A 136 3.24 1.21 18.33
CA ARG A 136 4.14 2.22 18.89
C ARG A 136 3.73 3.61 18.39
N LEU A 137 3.45 4.51 19.32
CA LEU A 137 3.20 5.92 19.02
C LEU A 137 4.51 6.71 18.94
N GLY A 138 4.67 7.51 17.89
CA GLY A 138 5.68 8.55 17.78
C GLY A 138 5.13 9.90 18.24
N TYR A 139 5.83 10.60 19.13
CA TYR A 139 5.47 11.94 19.60
C TYR A 139 6.05 13.02 18.69
N ILE A 140 5.22 14.01 18.32
CA ILE A 140 5.61 15.13 17.44
C ILE A 140 5.67 16.42 18.25
N GLU A 141 6.86 16.74 18.75
CA GLU A 141 7.10 17.87 19.65
C GLU A 141 6.76 19.23 19.02
N GLN A 142 7.01 19.40 17.71
CA GLN A 142 6.92 20.70 17.02
C GLN A 142 5.51 21.27 16.93
N VAL A 143 4.49 20.41 17.03
CA VAL A 143 3.07 20.79 16.93
C VAL A 143 2.30 20.47 18.22
N SER A 144 3.01 20.03 19.26
CA SER A 144 2.42 19.69 20.56
C SER A 144 2.53 20.87 21.53
N ALA A 145 1.51 21.02 22.36
CA ALA A 145 1.47 21.88 23.53
C ALA A 145 1.01 21.08 24.75
N PRO A 146 1.93 20.35 25.43
CA PRO A 146 1.61 19.62 26.66
C PRO A 146 1.11 20.54 27.79
N PRO A 147 0.25 20.05 28.69
CA PRO A 147 -0.29 18.69 28.75
C PRO A 147 -1.56 18.49 27.88
N ASP A 148 -2.14 19.56 27.36
CA ASP A 148 -3.50 19.51 26.83
C ASP A 148 -3.56 19.04 25.37
N MET A 149 -2.53 19.30 24.56
CA MET A 149 -2.55 18.98 23.13
C MET A 149 -1.24 18.32 22.71
N CYS A 150 -1.19 17.00 22.78
CA CYS A 150 -0.01 16.23 22.41
C CYS A 150 -0.32 15.44 21.15
N VAL A 151 0.51 15.65 20.13
CA VAL A 151 0.33 15.04 18.82
C VAL A 151 1.16 13.78 18.73
N TYR A 152 0.48 12.68 18.42
CA TYR A 152 1.10 11.38 18.19
C TYR A 152 0.76 10.88 16.81
N HIS A 153 1.61 10.00 16.28
CA HIS A 153 1.31 9.25 15.08
C HIS A 153 1.75 7.80 15.18
N ALA A 154 1.08 6.92 14.44
CA ALA A 154 1.53 5.56 14.22
C ALA A 154 1.19 5.10 12.81
N GLN A 155 1.87 4.03 12.41
CA GLN A 155 1.65 3.35 11.15
C GLN A 155 1.18 1.93 11.44
N PHE A 156 0.35 1.37 10.56
CA PHE A 156 -0.16 0.01 10.70
C PHE A 156 -0.31 -0.68 9.33
N GLY A 157 -0.42 -2.00 9.34
CA GLY A 157 -0.51 -2.83 8.12
C GLY A 157 0.80 -3.00 7.34
N PHE A 158 1.92 -2.47 7.84
CA PHE A 158 3.26 -2.72 7.31
C PHE A 158 3.80 -4.06 7.85
N GLY A 159 3.22 -5.16 7.38
CA GLY A 159 3.51 -6.51 7.87
C GLY A 159 2.23 -7.32 7.90
N ASP A 160 1.73 -7.61 9.10
CA ASP A 160 0.47 -8.32 9.27
C ASP A 160 -0.71 -7.47 8.78
N PRO A 161 -1.70 -8.09 8.10
CA PRO A 161 -2.92 -7.39 7.68
C PRO A 161 -3.66 -6.83 8.89
N VAL A 162 -4.23 -5.62 8.77
CA VAL A 162 -4.98 -4.95 9.85
C VAL A 162 -6.39 -4.62 9.36
N THR A 163 -7.40 -5.05 10.11
CA THR A 163 -8.82 -4.71 9.86
C THR A 163 -9.34 -3.73 10.91
N ASP A 164 -8.78 -3.79 12.12
CA ASP A 164 -9.29 -3.10 13.30
C ASP A 164 -8.27 -2.09 13.85
N VAL A 165 -8.76 -0.90 14.24
CA VAL A 165 -7.99 0.11 14.97
C VAL A 165 -8.79 0.58 16.18
N ILE A 166 -8.19 0.49 17.36
CA ILE A 166 -8.81 0.82 18.64
C ILE A 166 -7.95 1.84 19.39
N LEU A 167 -8.58 2.85 19.98
CA LEU A 167 -7.94 3.75 20.93
C LEU A 167 -8.36 3.36 22.35
N LYS A 168 -7.39 3.02 23.20
CA LYS A 168 -7.63 2.60 24.59
C LYS A 168 -6.99 3.58 25.56
N TYR A 169 -7.74 3.97 26.60
CA TYR A 169 -7.20 4.76 27.70
C TYR A 169 -6.50 3.82 28.71
N ILE A 170 -5.22 4.08 29.01
CA ILE A 170 -4.39 3.18 29.83
C ILE A 170 -3.92 3.81 31.14
N ALA A 171 -4.00 5.13 31.28
CA ALA A 171 -3.67 5.80 32.53
C ALA A 171 -4.69 5.51 33.64
N ASN A 172 -4.27 5.79 34.88
CA ASN A 172 -5.07 5.53 36.06
C ASN A 172 -6.27 6.51 36.14
N GLY A 173 -7.38 6.04 36.72
CA GLY A 173 -8.55 6.88 36.98
C GLY A 173 -9.46 7.07 35.76
N THR A 174 -9.98 8.28 35.60
CA THR A 174 -10.90 8.66 34.52
C THR A 174 -10.36 9.89 33.81
N ILE A 175 -10.65 10.03 32.52
CA ILE A 175 -10.31 11.19 31.73
C ILE A 175 -11.54 11.73 31.03
N ASN A 176 -11.67 13.06 31.05
CA ASN A 176 -12.72 13.77 30.33
C ASN A 176 -12.08 14.59 29.21
N LEU A 177 -12.36 14.22 27.97
CA LEU A 177 -11.80 14.85 26.77
C LEU A 177 -12.60 16.10 26.44
N GLN A 178 -12.16 17.26 26.90
CA GLN A 178 -12.86 18.55 26.73
C GLN A 178 -12.19 19.48 25.71
N GLY A 179 -10.95 19.20 25.31
CA GLY A 179 -10.20 19.97 24.31
C GLY A 179 -10.55 19.57 22.86
N PRO A 180 -9.85 20.16 21.87
CA PRO A 180 -9.98 19.81 20.45
C PRO A 180 -9.31 18.46 20.13
N HIS A 181 -9.54 17.46 20.98
CA HIS A 181 -8.96 16.13 20.84
C HIS A 181 -9.61 15.39 19.69
N SER A 182 -8.79 14.74 18.89
CA SER A 182 -9.24 14.12 17.66
C SER A 182 -8.33 12.99 17.26
N VAL A 183 -8.87 12.07 16.47
CA VAL A 183 -8.12 11.05 15.75
C VAL A 183 -8.35 11.23 14.26
N ALA A 184 -7.29 11.16 13.47
CA ALA A 184 -7.37 11.05 12.02
C ALA A 184 -6.75 9.71 11.60
N ILE A 185 -7.48 8.90 10.84
CA ILE A 185 -7.01 7.65 10.25
C ILE A 185 -7.04 7.83 8.74
N THR A 186 -5.94 7.49 8.07
CA THR A 186 -5.90 7.36 6.61
C THR A 186 -5.42 5.97 6.28
N THR A 187 -6.22 5.25 5.49
CA THR A 187 -5.82 3.96 4.94
C THR A 187 -5.37 4.10 3.50
N HIS A 188 -4.44 3.24 3.12
CA HIS A 188 -3.94 3.03 1.79
C HIS A 188 -4.07 1.54 1.49
N GLU A 189 -4.60 1.23 0.31
CA GLU A 189 -4.82 -0.14 -0.16
C GLU A 189 -5.85 -0.89 0.70
N SER A 190 -6.87 -1.44 0.05
CA SER A 190 -7.83 -2.35 0.68
C SER A 190 -7.73 -3.69 -0.03
N TYR A 191 -7.51 -4.78 0.71
CA TYR A 191 -7.36 -6.12 0.13
C TYR A 191 -7.93 -7.20 1.05
N ILE A 192 -8.39 -8.32 0.49
CA ILE A 192 -8.78 -9.49 1.27
C ILE A 192 -7.51 -10.28 1.65
N PRO A 193 -7.23 -10.49 2.94
CA PRO A 193 -6.10 -11.32 3.36
C PRO A 193 -6.19 -12.74 2.82
N LYS A 194 -5.06 -13.33 2.40
CA LYS A 194 -5.01 -14.73 1.93
C LYS A 194 -5.32 -15.75 3.02
N ILE A 195 -5.05 -15.39 4.28
CA ILE A 195 -5.28 -16.24 5.45
C ILE A 195 -6.43 -15.60 6.22
N PRO A 196 -7.56 -16.30 6.43
CA PRO A 196 -8.67 -15.78 7.22
C PRO A 196 -8.22 -15.41 8.64
N SER A 197 -8.84 -14.39 9.22
CA SER A 197 -8.70 -14.11 10.66
C SER A 197 -9.42 -15.18 11.48
N LEU A 198 -9.03 -15.34 12.75
CA LEU A 198 -9.73 -16.28 13.64
C LEU A 198 -11.21 -15.87 13.84
N GLN A 199 -11.52 -14.58 13.78
CA GLN A 199 -12.90 -14.08 13.85
C GLN A 199 -13.71 -14.46 12.59
N GLU A 200 -13.12 -14.34 11.40
CA GLU A 200 -13.77 -14.75 10.14
C GLU A 200 -14.12 -16.25 10.19
N LEU A 201 -13.22 -17.08 10.72
CA LEU A 201 -13.46 -18.53 10.90
C LEU A 201 -14.56 -18.85 11.94
N GLN A 202 -14.90 -17.93 12.83
CA GLN A 202 -15.93 -18.12 13.87
C GLN A 202 -17.33 -17.70 13.42
N HIS A 203 -17.46 -17.01 12.29
CA HIS A 203 -18.72 -16.50 11.75
C HIS A 203 -19.17 -17.23 10.46
N GLU A 204 -18.46 -18.30 10.06
CA GLU A 204 -18.90 -19.29 9.06
C GLU A 204 -19.80 -20.37 9.69
#